data_AF-A0A8J7CRQ1-F1
#
_entry.id   AF-A0A8J7CRQ1-F1
#
_cell.length_a   1.000
_cell.length_b   1.000
_cell.length_c   1.000
_cell.angle_alpha   90.00
_cell.angle_beta   90.00
_cell.angle_gamma   90.00
#
_symmetry.space_group_name_H-M   'P 1'
#
loop_
_entity.id
_entity.type
_entity.pdbx_description
1 polymer ?
#
loop_
_entity_poly.entity_id
_entity_poly.type
_entity_poly.pdbx_seq_one_letter_code
_entity_poly.pdbx_strand_id
1 'polypeptide(L)'
;PEAFFAAMINSLAHFKTWYAVSFIGTWSPQCDVTLPPIFYLLYGVTLIFFALSCAVPVKPLERAVMLFGAAMSVGAFFMMDYVIWSSVGGELIGGIQGRYFIPLAPMVFVAISFLPTMRRQNSIALFAGLFAGIMTLLTNFFAFY
;
A
#
# COMPACT_ATOMS: atom_id res chain seq x y z
N PRO A 1 23.19 -8.13 -6.07
CA PRO A 1 22.10 -8.57 -5.15
C PRO A 1 22.27 -8.00 -3.74
N GLU A 2 23.44 -8.16 -3.12
CA GLU A 2 23.72 -7.66 -1.76
C GLU A 2 23.56 -6.14 -1.65
N ALA A 3 24.13 -5.39 -2.59
CA ALA A 3 23.97 -3.92 -2.64
C ALA A 3 22.51 -3.47 -2.72
N PHE A 4 21.68 -4.20 -3.48
CA PHE A 4 20.25 -3.93 -3.57
C PHE A 4 19.54 -4.17 -2.24
N PHE A 5 19.77 -5.33 -1.60
CA PHE A 5 19.14 -5.64 -0.31
C PHE A 5 19.56 -4.66 0.78
N ALA A 6 20.84 -4.27 0.82
CA ALA A 6 21.34 -3.25 1.72
C ALA A 6 20.65 -1.91 1.47
N ALA A 7 20.60 -1.46 0.21
CA ALA A 7 19.93 -0.21 -0.15
C ALA A 7 18.43 -0.23 0.17
N MET A 8 17.74 -1.35 -0.08
CA MET A 8 16.32 -1.53 0.24
C MET A 8 16.07 -1.42 1.75
N ILE A 9 16.85 -2.12 2.58
CA ILE A 9 16.71 -2.08 4.04
C ILE A 9 17.01 -0.68 4.57
N ASN A 10 18.10 -0.06 4.11
CA ASN A 10 18.46 1.31 4.49
C ASN A 10 17.35 2.30 4.11
N SER A 11 16.76 2.15 2.93
CA SER A 11 15.66 2.99 2.44
C SER A 11 14.37 2.80 3.25
N LEU A 12 14.04 1.56 3.62
CA LEU A 12 12.91 1.27 4.50
C LEU A 12 13.07 1.93 5.87
N ALA A 13 14.28 1.88 6.45
CA ALA A 13 14.56 2.51 7.72
C ALA A 13 14.54 4.05 7.65
N HIS A 14 15.11 4.61 6.57
CA HIS A 14 15.24 6.05 6.36
C HIS A 14 13.89 6.71 6.02
N PHE A 15 13.12 6.13 5.11
CA PHE A 15 11.88 6.71 4.58
C PHE A 15 10.59 6.19 5.24
N LYS A 16 10.65 5.48 6.38
CA LYS A 16 9.46 4.91 7.06
C LYS A 16 8.31 5.90 7.27
N THR A 17 8.62 7.12 7.73
CA THR A 17 7.62 8.16 7.97
C THR A 17 7.07 8.68 6.64
N TRP A 18 7.95 8.84 5.64
CA TRP A 18 7.55 9.24 4.30
C TRP A 18 6.60 8.24 3.67
N TYR A 19 6.85 6.93 3.78
CA TYR A 19 5.94 5.91 3.26
C TYR A 19 4.57 5.94 3.93
N ALA A 20 4.50 6.16 5.25
CA ALA A 20 3.22 6.25 5.95
C ALA A 20 2.41 7.47 5.50
N VAL A 21 3.04 8.64 5.36
CA VAL A 21 2.35 9.88 4.96
C VAL A 21 1.97 9.86 3.47
N SER A 22 2.88 9.38 2.61
CA SER A 22 2.64 9.24 1.16
C SER A 22 1.72 8.06 0.81
N PHE A 23 1.36 7.21 1.77
CA PHE A 23 0.40 6.12 1.59
C PHE A 23 -1.00 6.62 1.21
N ILE A 24 -1.40 7.78 1.74
CA ILE A 24 -2.76 8.31 1.54
C ILE A 24 -2.76 9.54 0.61
N GLY A 25 -1.59 10.08 0.21
CA GLY A 25 -1.55 10.94 -1.00
C GLY A 25 -0.55 12.09 -1.03
N THR A 26 0.40 12.23 -0.12
CA THR A 26 1.40 13.30 -0.26
C THR A 26 2.41 12.95 -1.36
N TRP A 27 2.35 13.65 -2.49
CA TRP A 27 3.17 13.37 -3.69
C TRP A 27 4.64 13.77 -3.53
N SER A 28 4.92 14.89 -2.87
CA SER A 28 6.26 15.39 -2.57
C SER A 28 6.16 16.51 -1.53
N PRO A 29 7.17 16.77 -0.67
CA PRO A 29 7.21 17.96 0.18
C PRO A 29 7.18 19.29 -0.59
N GLN A 30 7.36 19.27 -1.91
CA GLN A 30 7.24 20.45 -2.78
C GLN A 30 5.93 20.51 -3.58
N CYS A 31 5.14 19.43 -3.59
CA CYS A 31 3.81 19.38 -4.21
C CYS A 31 2.79 19.21 -3.09
N ASP A 32 2.55 20.30 -2.36
CA ASP A 32 1.81 20.42 -1.09
C ASP A 32 0.29 20.15 -1.20
N VAL A 33 -0.13 19.14 -1.96
CA VAL A 33 -1.53 18.68 -1.93
C VAL A 33 -1.66 17.64 -0.83
N THR A 34 -1.69 18.13 0.41
CA THR A 34 -2.13 17.30 1.53
C THR A 34 -3.64 17.13 1.44
N LEU A 35 -4.09 15.86 1.41
CA LEU A 35 -5.52 15.60 1.49
C LEU A 35 -6.05 16.09 2.85
N PRO A 36 -7.32 16.52 2.93
CA PRO A 36 -7.92 16.81 4.22
C PRO A 36 -7.89 15.58 5.15
N PRO A 37 -7.61 15.73 6.47
CA PRO A 37 -7.48 14.61 7.41
C PRO A 37 -8.66 13.62 7.42
N ILE A 38 -9.86 14.08 7.04
CA ILE A 38 -11.06 13.24 6.91
C ILE A 38 -10.88 12.11 5.90
N PHE A 39 -10.13 12.30 4.82
CA PHE A 39 -9.91 11.25 3.82
C PHE A 39 -9.06 10.10 4.38
N TYR A 40 -8.07 10.41 5.23
CA TYR A 40 -7.26 9.41 5.93
C TYR A 40 -8.13 8.56 6.85
N LEU A 41 -9.03 9.20 7.60
CA LEU A 41 -9.98 8.52 8.47
C LEU A 41 -10.94 7.64 7.68
N LEU A 42 -11.57 8.17 6.62
CA LEU A 42 -12.52 7.43 5.78
C LEU A 42 -11.85 6.23 5.10
N TYR A 43 -10.60 6.37 4.67
CA TYR A 43 -9.84 5.28 4.08
C TYR A 43 -9.57 4.16 5.10
N GLY A 44 -9.09 4.51 6.31
CA GLY A 44 -8.87 3.55 7.39
C GLY A 44 -10.16 2.83 7.81
N VAL A 45 -11.26 3.58 7.98
CA VAL A 45 -12.59 3.02 8.30
C VAL A 45 -13.06 2.06 7.20
N THR A 46 -12.86 2.41 5.93
CA THR A 46 -13.26 1.56 4.80
C THR A 46 -12.45 0.27 4.75
N LEU A 47 -11.13 0.31 5.02
CA LEU A 47 -10.31 -0.90 5.10
C LEU A 47 -10.72 -1.82 6.25
N ILE A 48 -11.02 -1.25 7.43
CA ILE A 48 -11.51 -2.04 8.59
C ILE A 48 -12.87 -2.65 8.26
N PHE A 49 -13.78 -1.86 7.70
CA PHE A 49 -15.11 -2.34 7.32
C PHE A 49 -15.02 -3.41 6.23
N PHE A 50 -14.10 -3.26 5.26
CA PHE A 50 -13.79 -4.28 4.27
C PHE A 50 -13.31 -5.56 4.92
N ALA A 51 -12.30 -5.49 5.79
CA ALA A 51 -11.75 -6.67 6.47
C ALA A 51 -12.83 -7.41 7.30
N LEU A 52 -13.70 -6.68 7.99
CA LEU A 52 -14.82 -7.24 8.76
C LEU A 52 -15.92 -7.85 7.88
N SER A 53 -16.17 -7.24 6.71
CA SER A 53 -17.22 -7.66 5.78
C SER A 53 -16.77 -8.73 4.80
N CYS A 54 -15.47 -8.97 4.68
CA CYS A 54 -14.90 -9.92 3.74
C CYS A 54 -15.08 -11.34 4.28
N ALA A 55 -16.32 -11.86 4.18
CA ALA A 55 -16.85 -13.17 4.61
C ALA A 55 -16.11 -14.44 4.13
N VAL A 56 -14.85 -14.33 3.71
CA VAL A 56 -14.10 -15.43 3.13
C VAL A 56 -13.30 -16.10 4.26
N PRO A 57 -13.58 -17.37 4.59
CA PRO A 57 -12.71 -18.13 5.46
C PRO A 57 -11.37 -18.35 4.74
N VAL A 58 -10.40 -17.48 5.00
CA VAL A 58 -9.07 -17.55 4.38
C VAL A 58 -8.23 -18.60 5.10
N LYS A 59 -7.83 -19.64 4.38
CA LYS A 59 -6.99 -20.72 4.89
C LYS A 59 -5.59 -20.20 5.23
N PRO A 60 -4.85 -20.84 6.16
CA PRO A 60 -3.49 -20.43 6.49
C PRO A 60 -2.55 -20.33 5.27
N LEU A 61 -2.68 -21.26 4.31
CA LEU A 61 -1.91 -21.23 3.07
C LEU A 61 -2.25 -20.02 2.20
N GLU A 62 -3.53 -19.67 2.07
CA GLU A 62 -3.97 -18.50 1.29
C GLU A 62 -3.45 -17.21 1.93
N ARG A 63 -3.44 -17.12 3.27
CA ARG A 63 -2.84 -16.00 4.00
C ARG A 63 -1.33 -15.90 3.71
N ALA A 64 -0.63 -17.02 3.75
CA ALA A 64 0.80 -17.07 3.43
C ALA A 64 1.07 -16.61 1.99
N VAL A 65 0.26 -17.07 1.02
CA VAL A 65 0.35 -16.65 -0.39
C VAL A 65 0.08 -15.16 -0.55
N MET A 66 -0.94 -14.61 0.13
CA MET A 66 -1.24 -13.17 0.12
C MET A 66 -0.09 -12.34 0.69
N LEU A 67 0.46 -12.73 1.85
CA LEU A 67 1.58 -12.04 2.48
C LEU A 67 2.86 -12.13 1.63
N PHE A 68 3.13 -13.30 1.08
CA PHE A 68 4.26 -13.52 0.18
C PHE A 68 4.12 -12.68 -1.10
N GLY A 69 2.93 -12.67 -1.71
CA GLY A 69 2.63 -11.85 -2.89
C GLY A 69 2.78 -10.36 -2.63
N ALA A 70 2.31 -9.88 -1.47
CA ALA A 70 2.53 -8.50 -1.05
C ALA A 70 4.02 -8.17 -0.90
N ALA A 71 4.79 -9.04 -0.21
CA ALA A 71 6.23 -8.86 -0.03
C ALA A 71 7.00 -8.86 -1.35
N MET A 72 6.65 -9.75 -2.29
CA MET A 72 7.22 -9.78 -3.64
C MET A 72 6.86 -8.53 -4.44
N SER A 73 5.63 -8.03 -4.32
CA SER A 73 5.21 -6.81 -5.00
C SER A 73 5.98 -5.59 -4.47
N VAL A 74 6.18 -5.50 -3.14
CA VAL A 74 7.03 -4.47 -2.54
C VAL A 74 8.46 -4.58 -3.07
N GLY A 75 9.06 -5.78 -3.03
CA GLY A 75 10.40 -6.01 -3.56
C GLY A 75 10.54 -5.64 -5.04
N ALA A 76 9.51 -5.92 -5.85
CA ALA A 76 9.48 -5.56 -7.27
C ALA A 76 9.45 -4.04 -7.49
N PHE A 77 8.67 -3.28 -6.71
CA PHE A 77 8.69 -1.81 -6.77
C PHE A 77 10.07 -1.26 -6.39
N PHE A 78 10.66 -1.75 -5.30
CA PHE A 78 12.01 -1.36 -4.91
C PHE A 78 13.05 -1.71 -5.97
N MET A 79 12.95 -2.88 -6.59
CA MET A 79 13.86 -3.30 -7.64
C MET A 79 13.71 -2.42 -8.89
N MET A 80 12.47 -2.11 -9.27
CA MET A 80 12.18 -1.22 -10.40
C MET A 80 12.82 0.16 -10.18
N ASP A 81 12.58 0.80 -9.02
CA ASP A 81 13.14 2.12 -8.73
C ASP A 81 14.67 2.07 -8.52
N TYR A 82 15.20 0.98 -7.96
CA TYR A 82 16.65 0.79 -7.88
C TYR A 82 17.29 0.74 -9.27
N VAL A 83 16.66 0.07 -10.24
CA VAL A 83 17.21 -0.05 -11.60
C VAL A 83 17.03 1.23 -12.42
N ILE A 84 15.89 1.90 -12.27
CA ILE A 84 15.51 3.02 -13.15
C ILE A 84 15.98 4.37 -12.59
N TRP A 85 15.88 4.56 -11.27
CA TRP A 85 15.97 5.87 -10.64
C TRP A 85 17.13 6.03 -9.64
N SER A 86 17.72 4.93 -9.16
CA SER A 86 18.82 5.04 -8.20
C SER A 86 20.15 5.35 -8.89
N SER A 87 20.96 6.20 -8.24
CA SER A 87 22.33 6.45 -8.66
C SER A 87 23.15 5.17 -8.52
N VAL A 88 24.03 4.87 -9.48
CA VAL A 88 24.95 3.73 -9.39
C VAL A 88 25.79 3.85 -8.12
N GLY A 89 25.71 2.85 -7.24
CA GLY A 89 26.40 2.84 -5.95
C GLY A 89 25.70 3.61 -4.82
N GLY A 90 24.48 4.08 -5.03
CA GLY A 90 23.69 4.75 -3.99
C GLY A 90 23.24 3.80 -2.88
N GLU A 91 23.29 4.27 -1.64
CA GLU A 91 22.86 3.52 -0.45
C GLU A 91 21.33 3.61 -0.20
N LEU A 92 20.63 4.46 -0.94
CA LEU A 92 19.20 4.73 -0.80
C LEU A 92 18.50 4.67 -2.15
N ILE A 93 17.29 4.12 -2.15
CA ILE A 93 16.37 4.05 -3.27
C ILE A 93 15.32 5.14 -3.06
N GLY A 94 15.39 6.19 -3.88
CA GLY A 94 14.39 7.25 -3.92
C GLY A 94 13.22 6.92 -4.85
N GLY A 95 12.24 7.81 -4.91
CA GLY A 95 11.13 7.73 -5.87
C GLY A 95 9.94 6.86 -5.44
N ILE A 96 10.13 5.97 -4.45
CA ILE A 96 9.07 5.12 -3.92
C ILE A 96 8.11 5.95 -3.08
N GLN A 97 6.81 5.77 -3.34
CA GLN A 97 5.74 6.44 -2.61
C GLN A 97 4.81 5.41 -1.99
N GLY A 98 4.33 5.70 -0.79
CA GLY A 98 3.44 4.82 -0.05
C GLY A 98 2.19 4.44 -0.86
N ARG A 99 1.66 5.36 -1.68
CA ARG A 99 0.46 5.11 -2.50
C ARG A 99 0.59 3.93 -3.45
N TYR A 100 1.80 3.54 -3.85
CA TYR A 100 2.03 2.36 -4.69
C TYR A 100 1.56 1.07 -4.00
N PHE A 101 1.45 1.11 -2.68
CA PHE A 101 1.02 -0.02 -1.85
C PHE A 101 -0.47 0.05 -1.48
N ILE A 102 -1.22 1.09 -1.88
CA ILE A 102 -2.69 1.16 -1.69
C ILE A 102 -3.40 -0.11 -2.23
N PRO A 103 -3.10 -0.59 -3.45
CA PRO A 103 -3.77 -1.79 -3.98
C PRO A 103 -3.44 -3.06 -3.19
N LEU A 104 -2.29 -3.11 -2.50
CA LEU A 104 -1.87 -4.24 -1.68
C LEU A 104 -2.54 -4.22 -0.30
N ALA A 105 -3.01 -3.06 0.17
CA ALA A 105 -3.54 -2.89 1.52
C ALA A 105 -4.70 -3.83 1.83
N PRO A 106 -5.76 -3.93 1.00
CA PRO A 106 -6.89 -4.81 1.30
C PRO A 106 -6.46 -6.27 1.44
N MET A 107 -5.52 -6.71 0.60
CA MET A 107 -4.99 -8.08 0.63
C MET A 107 -4.21 -8.35 1.92
N VAL A 108 -3.32 -7.43 2.32
CA VAL A 108 -2.57 -7.54 3.58
C VAL A 108 -3.50 -7.52 4.79
N PHE A 109 -4.47 -6.60 4.82
CA PHE A 109 -5.45 -6.48 5.89
C PHE A 109 -6.29 -7.75 6.06
N VAL A 110 -6.74 -8.35 4.95
CA VAL A 110 -7.44 -9.65 4.98
C VAL A 110 -6.53 -10.75 5.53
N ALA A 111 -5.28 -10.83 5.07
CA ALA A 111 -4.34 -11.86 5.48
C ALA A 111 -3.98 -11.81 6.97
N ILE A 112 -3.91 -10.62 7.58
CA ILE A 112 -3.60 -10.44 9.01
C ILE A 112 -4.86 -10.38 9.90
N SER A 113 -6.06 -10.28 9.33
CA SER A 113 -7.29 -10.19 10.11
C SER A 113 -7.57 -11.53 10.83
N PHE A 114 -7.61 -11.50 12.16
CA PHE A 114 -8.03 -12.65 12.99
C PHE A 114 -9.51 -12.56 13.38
N LEU A 115 -10.23 -11.60 12.82
CA LEU A 115 -11.59 -11.26 13.25
C LEU A 115 -12.60 -12.29 12.69
N PRO A 116 -13.57 -12.74 13.52
CA PRO A 116 -14.62 -13.63 13.07
C PRO A 116 -15.42 -12.94 11.98
N THR A 117 -15.41 -13.56 10.81
CA THR A 117 -15.87 -12.96 9.57
C THR A 117 -17.39 -13.04 9.46
N MET A 118 -18.08 -11.92 9.21
CA MET A 118 -19.54 -11.93 9.05
C MET A 118 -19.93 -12.45 7.66
N ARG A 119 -20.79 -13.48 7.61
CA ARG A 119 -21.17 -14.29 6.42
C ARG A 119 -22.01 -13.55 5.35
N ARG A 120 -21.94 -12.22 5.21
CA ARG A 120 -22.83 -11.46 4.29
C ARG A 120 -22.08 -10.98 3.04
N GLN A 121 -22.49 -11.54 1.89
CA GLN A 121 -21.73 -11.60 0.63
C GLN A 121 -21.73 -10.34 -0.26
N ASN A 122 -20.59 -10.16 -0.93
CA ASN A 122 -20.29 -9.58 -2.24
C ASN A 122 -20.43 -8.07 -2.49
N SER A 123 -21.48 -7.39 -2.05
CA SER A 123 -21.69 -5.98 -2.46
C SER A 123 -20.66 -5.02 -1.84
N ILE A 124 -20.24 -5.30 -0.60
CA ILE A 124 -19.33 -4.45 0.18
C ILE A 124 -17.87 -4.63 -0.26
N ALA A 125 -17.48 -5.85 -0.63
CA ALA A 125 -16.13 -6.12 -1.14
C ALA A 125 -15.90 -5.44 -2.50
N LEU A 126 -16.91 -5.44 -3.36
CA LEU A 126 -16.95 -4.65 -4.60
C LEU A 126 -16.87 -3.15 -4.30
N PHE A 127 -17.62 -2.66 -3.31
CA PHE A 127 -17.62 -1.23 -2.94
C PHE A 127 -16.27 -0.76 -2.40
N ALA A 128 -15.61 -1.57 -1.57
CA ALA A 128 -14.29 -1.26 -1.02
C ALA A 128 -13.18 -1.38 -2.08
N GLY A 129 -13.25 -2.35 -2.98
CA GLY A 129 -12.34 -2.45 -4.12
C GLY A 129 -12.52 -1.26 -5.08
N LEU A 130 -13.76 -0.90 -5.39
CA LEU A 130 -14.09 0.30 -6.16
C LEU A 130 -13.63 1.57 -5.45
N PHE A 131 -13.82 1.68 -4.13
CA PHE A 131 -13.39 2.82 -3.35
C PHE A 131 -11.86 2.92 -3.27
N ALA A 132 -11.13 1.82 -3.08
CA ALA A 132 -9.67 1.79 -3.12
C ALA A 132 -9.17 2.16 -4.53
N GLY A 133 -9.84 1.67 -5.58
CA GLY A 133 -9.57 2.06 -6.97
C GLY A 133 -9.83 3.55 -7.23
N ILE A 134 -10.97 4.08 -6.78
CA ILE A 134 -11.32 5.50 -6.89
C ILE A 134 -10.35 6.35 -6.08
N MET A 135 -9.97 5.96 -4.88
CA MET A 135 -8.98 6.69 -4.07
C MET A 135 -7.59 6.65 -4.72
N THR A 136 -7.21 5.54 -5.34
CA THR A 136 -5.99 5.45 -6.15
C THR A 136 -6.08 6.38 -7.37
N LEU A 137 -7.23 6.43 -8.05
CA LEU A 137 -7.44 7.32 -9.19
C LEU A 137 -7.45 8.79 -8.77
N LEU A 138 -8.11 9.14 -7.66
CA LEU A 138 -8.16 10.50 -7.14
C LEU A 138 -6.78 10.98 -6.67
N THR A 139 -6.04 10.15 -5.93
CA THR A 139 -4.67 10.47 -5.51
C THR A 139 -3.71 10.61 -6.69
N ASN A 140 -3.89 9.84 -7.77
CA ASN A 140 -3.10 10.04 -8.99
C ASN A 140 -3.59 11.22 -9.83
N PHE A 141 -4.89 11.54 -9.86
CA PHE A 141 -5.43 12.64 -10.67
C PHE A 141 -5.12 14.00 -10.07
N PHE A 142 -5.26 14.16 -8.74
CA PHE A 142 -4.84 15.37 -8.02
C PHE A 142 -3.32 15.57 -7.98
N ALA A 143 -2.53 14.64 -8.52
CA ALA A 143 -1.09 14.80 -8.67
C ALA A 143 -0.65 15.41 -9.99
N PHE A 144 -1.54 15.47 -10.99
CA PHE A 144 -1.26 16.07 -12.30
C PHE A 144 -1.81 17.50 -12.45
N TYR A 145 -2.42 18.06 -11.40
CA TYR A 145 -2.92 19.43 -11.32
C TYR A 145 -2.34 20.14 -10.11
#